data_AF-A0A106Q674-F1
#
_entry.id   AF-A0A106Q674-F1
#
_cell.length_a   1.000
_cell.length_b   1.000
_cell.length_c   1.000
_cell.angle_alpha   90.00
_cell.angle_beta   90.00
_cell.angle_gamma   90.00
#
_symmetry.space_group_name_H-M   'P 1'
#
loop_
_entity.id
_entity.type
_entity.pdbx_description
1 polymer ?
#
loop_
_entity_poly.entity_id
_entity_poly.type
_entity_poly.pdbx_seq_one_letter_code
_entity_poly.pdbx_strand_id
1 'polypeptide(L)'
;MRRRYSARVLDIIHALMLEQSPGVVPKSLLGKGLTYLRAQWPKLVRYVENGDWPISNNLCENAIRPFCVGRRGWLFSDTVDGANASANLYTLVETCKANGIDPYRYLTWLFQRLPLASTADDYDGLLPWKMPVNLR
;
A
#
# COMPACT_ATOMS: atom_id res chain seq x y z
N MET A 1 -21.68 5.15 -5.52
CA MET A 1 -22.20 5.02 -4.14
C MET A 1 -21.49 5.93 -3.15
N ARG A 2 -20.15 5.91 -3.07
CA ARG A 2 -19.36 6.69 -2.09
C ARG A 2 -19.60 8.21 -2.13
N ARG A 3 -19.60 8.83 -3.31
CA ARG A 3 -19.92 10.27 -3.44
C ARG A 3 -21.32 10.64 -2.93
N ARG A 4 -22.29 9.72 -2.99
CA ARG A 4 -23.68 9.97 -2.57
C ARG A 4 -23.85 9.93 -1.05
N TYR A 5 -23.17 8.99 -0.38
CA TYR A 5 -23.35 8.76 1.05
C TYR A 5 -22.19 9.30 1.88
N SER A 6 -20.95 8.97 1.51
CA SER A 6 -19.76 9.30 2.29
C SER A 6 -19.40 10.78 2.22
N ALA A 7 -19.61 11.45 1.09
CA ALA A 7 -19.29 12.89 0.96
C ALA A 7 -20.08 13.73 1.97
N ARG A 8 -21.38 13.45 2.13
CA ARG A 8 -22.23 14.16 3.11
C ARG A 8 -21.75 13.97 4.54
N VAL A 9 -21.29 12.77 4.87
CA VAL A 9 -20.72 12.48 6.21
C VAL A 9 -19.40 13.21 6.41
N LEU A 10 -18.54 13.26 5.37
CA LEU A 10 -17.28 14.02 5.42
C LEU A 10 -17.55 15.51 5.61
N ASP A 11 -18.56 16.09 4.95
CA ASP A 11 -18.94 17.50 5.12
C ASP A 11 -19.35 17.81 6.57
N ILE A 12 -20.15 16.92 7.18
CA ILE A 12 -20.57 17.03 8.58
C ILE A 12 -19.34 16.95 9.51
N ILE A 13 -18.47 15.97 9.29
CA ILE A 13 -17.24 15.82 10.10
C ILE A 13 -16.34 17.04 9.95
N HIS A 14 -16.21 17.60 8.74
CA HIS A 14 -15.41 18.79 8.49
C HIS A 14 -15.95 20.01 9.24
N ALA A 15 -17.27 20.23 9.18
CA ALA A 15 -17.93 21.31 9.89
C ALA A 15 -17.73 21.19 11.40
N LEU A 16 -17.96 19.99 11.96
CA LEU A 16 -17.74 19.72 13.38
C LEU A 16 -16.28 19.93 13.79
N MET A 17 -15.33 19.48 12.97
CA MET A 17 -13.90 19.68 13.22
C MET A 17 -13.55 21.17 13.30
N LEU A 18 -14.05 21.99 12.37
CA LEU A 18 -13.79 23.42 12.34
C LEU A 18 -14.46 24.17 13.51
N GLU A 19 -15.68 23.79 13.87
CA GLU A 19 -16.44 24.37 14.97
C GLU A 19 -15.78 24.11 16.32
N GLN A 20 -15.32 22.88 16.56
CA GLN A 20 -14.77 22.48 17.86
C GLN A 20 -13.30 22.88 18.03
N SER A 21 -12.55 23.07 16.93
CA SER A 21 -11.10 23.36 16.98
C SER A 21 -10.70 24.56 17.86
N PRO A 22 -11.40 25.71 17.86
CA PRO A 22 -11.03 26.86 18.68
C PRO A 22 -11.26 26.66 20.18
N GLY A 23 -12.22 25.82 20.56
CA GLY A 23 -12.62 25.61 21.96
C GLY A 23 -11.79 24.56 22.70
N VAL A 24 -10.90 23.85 22.00
CA VAL A 24 -10.16 22.72 22.57
C VAL A 24 -8.72 23.10 22.88
N VAL A 25 -8.26 22.77 24.09
CA VAL A 25 -6.86 22.94 24.49
C VAL A 25 -5.96 22.10 23.56
N PRO A 26 -4.99 22.68 22.81
CA PRO A 26 -4.25 21.95 21.77
C PRO A 26 -3.49 20.71 22.25
N LYS A 27 -2.98 20.74 23.49
CA LYS A 27 -2.21 19.64 24.08
C LYS A 27 -3.08 18.52 24.68
N SER A 28 -4.39 18.72 24.79
CA SER A 28 -5.32 17.68 25.23
C SER A 28 -5.37 16.52 24.22
N LEU A 29 -5.88 15.35 24.63
CA LEU A 29 -6.06 14.21 23.73
C LEU A 29 -6.96 14.57 22.53
N LEU A 30 -8.05 15.29 22.79
CA LEU A 30 -8.96 15.78 21.75
C LEU A 30 -8.28 16.79 20.83
N GLY A 31 -7.50 17.73 21.39
CA GLY A 31 -6.76 18.74 20.62
C GLY A 31 -5.73 18.13 19.68
N LYS A 32 -5.00 17.11 20.15
CA LYS A 32 -4.08 16.31 19.32
C LYS A 32 -4.84 15.57 18.21
N GLY A 33 -5.98 14.95 18.53
CA GLY A 33 -6.82 14.25 17.56
C GLY A 33 -7.35 15.16 16.45
N LEU A 34 -7.91 16.32 16.81
CA LEU A 34 -8.40 17.32 15.84
C LEU A 34 -7.28 17.89 14.98
N THR A 35 -6.12 18.16 15.57
CA THR A 35 -4.93 18.63 14.83
C THR A 35 -4.47 17.58 13.81
N TYR A 36 -4.42 16.31 14.22
CA TYR A 36 -4.05 15.21 13.33
C TYR A 36 -5.08 15.03 12.21
N LEU A 37 -6.37 15.00 12.54
CA LEU A 37 -7.46 14.88 11.56
C LEU A 37 -7.38 16.01 10.53
N ARG A 38 -7.22 17.26 10.97
CA ARG A 38 -7.08 18.43 10.09
C ARG A 38 -5.88 18.29 9.16
N ALA A 39 -4.74 17.83 9.68
CA ALA A 39 -3.54 17.62 8.86
C ALA A 39 -3.71 16.51 7.82
N GLN A 40 -4.48 15.45 8.11
CA GLN A 40 -4.75 14.37 7.16
C GLN A 40 -5.96 14.62 6.25
N TRP A 41 -6.78 15.64 6.53
CA TRP A 41 -8.02 15.92 5.81
C TRP A 41 -7.88 15.93 4.28
N PRO A 42 -6.87 16.60 3.69
CA PRO A 42 -6.71 16.62 2.23
C PRO A 42 -6.45 15.24 1.61
N LYS A 43 -5.92 14.30 2.39
CA LYS A 43 -5.70 12.91 1.95
C LYS A 43 -6.96 12.07 2.18
N LEU A 44 -7.61 12.23 3.32
CA LEU A 44 -8.79 11.48 3.73
C LEU A 44 -9.95 11.67 2.76
N VAL A 45 -10.16 12.86 2.19
CA VAL A 45 -11.32 13.08 1.30
C VAL A 45 -11.16 12.46 -0.09
N ARG A 46 -9.94 12.10 -0.50
CA ARG A 46 -9.68 11.66 -1.88
C ARG A 46 -10.38 10.37 -2.29
N TYR A 47 -10.63 9.44 -1.37
CA TYR A 47 -11.29 8.17 -1.72
C TYR A 47 -12.74 8.33 -2.20
N VAL A 48 -13.38 9.49 -2.00
CA VAL A 48 -14.70 9.77 -2.57
C VAL A 48 -14.63 10.35 -3.99
N GLU A 49 -13.45 10.81 -4.42
CA GLU A 49 -13.19 11.32 -5.78
C GLU A 49 -13.07 10.17 -6.77
N ASN A 50 -12.42 9.07 -6.37
CA ASN A 50 -12.26 7.87 -7.17
C ASN A 50 -12.73 6.62 -6.41
N GLY A 51 -13.67 5.87 -7.00
CA GLY A 51 -14.23 4.64 -6.42
C GLY A 51 -13.23 3.50 -6.27
N ASP A 52 -12.15 3.52 -7.04
CA ASP A 52 -11.10 2.49 -7.01
C ASP A 52 -10.11 2.73 -5.86
N TRP A 53 -10.05 3.94 -5.31
CA TRP A 53 -9.15 4.25 -4.20
C TRP A 53 -9.73 3.73 -2.88
N PRO A 54 -8.98 2.92 -2.12
CA PRO A 54 -9.47 2.44 -0.83
C PRO A 54 -9.52 3.58 0.20
N ILE A 55 -10.46 3.48 1.15
CA ILE A 55 -10.58 4.44 2.25
C ILE A 55 -9.41 4.32 3.26
N SER A 56 -8.82 3.13 3.37
CA SER A 56 -7.72 2.85 4.28
C SER A 56 -6.55 2.23 3.54
N ASN A 57 -5.36 2.40 4.11
CA ASN A 57 -4.12 1.78 3.66
C ASN A 57 -3.94 0.36 4.23
N ASN A 58 -4.95 -0.23 4.87
CA ASN A 58 -4.85 -1.53 5.57
C ASN A 58 -4.29 -2.65 4.66
N LEU A 59 -4.64 -2.66 3.38
CA LEU A 59 -4.10 -3.64 2.42
C LEU A 59 -2.59 -3.49 2.25
N CYS A 60 -2.11 -2.25 2.11
CA CYS A 60 -0.69 -1.93 2.01
C CYS A 60 0.05 -2.25 3.31
N GLU A 61 -0.53 -1.90 4.47
CA GLU A 61 0.05 -2.23 5.78
C GLU A 61 0.13 -3.75 6.01
N ASN A 62 -0.90 -4.49 5.59
CA ASN A 62 -0.89 -5.95 5.67
C ASN A 62 0.17 -6.56 4.74
N ALA A 63 0.36 -6.00 3.54
CA ALA A 63 1.37 -6.48 2.58
C ALA A 63 2.81 -6.25 3.07
N ILE A 64 3.10 -5.14 3.76
CA ILE A 64 4.43 -4.87 4.32
C ILE A 64 4.67 -5.55 5.68
N ARG A 65 3.61 -5.94 6.40
CA ARG A 65 3.71 -6.54 7.74
C ARG A 65 4.64 -7.77 7.80
N PRO A 66 4.60 -8.75 6.88
CA PRO A 66 5.51 -9.89 6.88
C PRO A 66 6.99 -9.47 6.88
N PHE A 67 7.35 -8.46 6.09
CA PHE A 67 8.70 -7.91 6.06
C PHE A 67 9.07 -7.23 7.40
N CYS A 68 8.17 -6.40 7.93
CA CYS A 68 8.35 -5.70 9.21
C CYS A 68 8.46 -6.63 10.43
N VAL A 69 7.80 -7.79 10.39
CA VAL A 69 7.89 -8.83 11.42
C VAL A 69 9.15 -9.67 11.20
N GLY A 70 9.43 -10.07 9.95
CA GLY A 70 10.58 -10.88 9.57
C GLY A 70 11.92 -10.24 9.92
N ARG A 71 12.08 -8.92 9.71
CA ARG A 71 13.31 -8.19 10.05
C ARG A 71 13.74 -8.32 11.52
N ARG A 72 12.79 -8.57 12.44
CA ARG A 72 13.12 -8.81 13.86
C ARG A 72 13.82 -10.16 14.07
N GLY A 73 13.59 -11.14 13.19
CA GLY A 73 14.22 -12.45 13.21
C GLY A 73 15.48 -12.58 12.34
N TRP A 74 15.74 -11.63 11.44
CA TRP A 74 16.91 -11.63 10.56
C TRP A 74 18.10 -10.92 11.22
N LEU A 75 18.67 -11.56 12.25
CA LEU A 75 19.69 -10.99 13.15
C LEU A 75 20.97 -10.49 12.47
N PHE A 76 21.21 -10.85 11.20
CA PHE A 76 22.39 -10.50 10.42
C PHE A 76 22.06 -9.73 9.13
N SER A 77 20.84 -9.20 9.00
CA SER A 77 20.41 -8.35 7.88
C SER A 77 20.46 -6.88 8.30
N ASP A 78 21.66 -6.29 8.27
CA ASP A 78 21.94 -4.95 8.81
C ASP A 78 22.35 -3.91 7.75
N THR A 79 22.54 -4.33 6.49
CA THR A 79 22.94 -3.42 5.41
C THR A 79 21.75 -2.80 4.68
N VAL A 80 21.93 -1.56 4.21
CA VAL A 80 20.95 -0.86 3.37
C VAL A 80 20.70 -1.62 2.07
N ASP A 81 21.76 -2.16 1.46
CA ASP A 81 21.66 -2.93 0.21
C ASP A 81 20.87 -4.23 0.42
N GLY A 82 21.09 -4.93 1.53
CA GLY A 82 20.30 -6.12 1.88
C GLY A 82 18.83 -5.82 2.11
N ALA A 83 18.52 -4.68 2.75
CA ALA A 83 17.15 -4.21 2.94
C ALA A 83 16.48 -3.89 1.59
N ASN A 84 17.18 -3.21 0.68
CA ASN A 84 16.67 -2.88 -0.65
C ASN A 84 16.43 -4.15 -1.49
N ALA A 85 17.38 -5.08 -1.52
CA ALA A 85 17.23 -6.36 -2.23
C ALA A 85 16.03 -7.16 -1.72
N SER A 86 15.86 -7.21 -0.39
CA SER A 86 14.72 -7.88 0.24
C SER A 86 13.40 -7.19 -0.13
N ALA A 87 13.33 -5.86 -0.04
CA ALA A 87 12.13 -5.10 -0.40
C ALA A 87 11.69 -5.33 -1.86
N ASN A 88 12.65 -5.43 -2.79
CA ASN A 88 12.37 -5.74 -4.19
C ASN A 88 11.72 -7.13 -4.35
N LEU A 89 12.27 -8.15 -3.68
CA LEU A 89 11.72 -9.51 -3.73
C LEU A 89 10.33 -9.60 -3.09
N TYR A 90 10.14 -8.99 -1.91
CA TYR A 90 8.82 -8.95 -1.26
C TYR A 90 7.80 -8.21 -2.13
N THR A 91 8.20 -7.14 -2.82
CA THR A 91 7.32 -6.41 -3.75
C THR A 91 6.85 -7.31 -4.89
N LEU A 92 7.73 -8.13 -5.48
CA LEU A 92 7.33 -9.10 -6.51
C LEU A 92 6.35 -10.14 -5.97
N VAL A 93 6.61 -10.67 -4.77
CA VAL A 93 5.75 -11.67 -4.12
C VAL A 93 4.36 -11.09 -3.81
N GLU A 94 4.29 -9.90 -3.22
CA GLU A 94 3.01 -9.24 -2.91
C GLU A 94 2.25 -8.85 -4.20
N THR A 95 2.96 -8.48 -5.27
CA THR A 95 2.35 -8.25 -6.59
C THR A 95 1.74 -9.53 -7.15
N CYS A 96 2.40 -10.69 -7.01
CA CYS A 96 1.83 -11.97 -7.42
C CYS A 96 0.53 -12.27 -6.67
N LYS A 97 0.55 -12.14 -5.34
CA LYS A 97 -0.64 -12.34 -4.49
C LYS A 97 -1.78 -11.40 -4.88
N ALA A 98 -1.49 -10.12 -5.14
CA ALA A 98 -2.48 -9.14 -5.59
C ALA A 98 -3.13 -9.50 -6.94
N ASN A 99 -2.42 -10.25 -7.78
CA ASN A 99 -2.91 -10.75 -9.07
C ASN A 99 -3.47 -12.19 -9.01
N GLY A 100 -3.52 -12.81 -7.83
CA GLY A 100 -3.98 -14.20 -7.67
C GLY A 100 -3.05 -15.24 -8.30
N ILE A 101 -1.76 -14.94 -8.39
CA ILE A 101 -0.73 -15.80 -8.99
C ILE A 101 0.12 -16.42 -7.88
N ASP A 102 0.40 -17.71 -7.97
CA ASP A 102 1.30 -18.37 -7.02
C ASP A 102 2.73 -17.79 -7.15
N PRO A 103 3.28 -17.18 -6.08
CA PRO A 103 4.59 -16.53 -6.16
C PRO A 103 5.73 -17.49 -6.51
N TYR A 104 5.65 -18.75 -6.09
CA TYR A 104 6.71 -19.72 -6.35
C TYR A 104 6.76 -20.09 -7.84
N ARG A 105 5.61 -20.37 -8.45
CA ARG A 105 5.50 -20.60 -9.90
C ARG A 105 5.95 -19.40 -10.71
N TYR A 106 5.54 -18.20 -10.31
CA TYR A 106 6.01 -16.97 -10.96
C TYR A 106 7.52 -16.80 -10.88
N LEU A 107 8.13 -16.92 -9.70
CA LEU A 107 9.59 -16.77 -9.54
C LEU A 107 10.35 -17.83 -10.34
N THR A 108 9.86 -19.08 -10.36
CA THR A 108 10.45 -20.15 -11.18
C THR A 108 10.41 -19.80 -12.67
N TRP A 109 9.27 -19.33 -13.15
CA TRP A 109 9.08 -18.90 -14.53
C TRP A 109 9.93 -17.68 -14.90
N LEU A 110 10.01 -16.70 -13.99
CA LEU A 110 10.79 -15.48 -14.11
C LEU A 110 12.27 -15.79 -14.23
N PHE A 111 12.84 -16.58 -13.31
CA PHE A 111 14.28 -16.87 -13.32
C PHE A 111 14.75 -17.69 -14.52
N GLN A 112 13.87 -18.48 -15.14
CA GLN A 112 14.18 -19.16 -16.40
C GLN A 112 14.27 -18.21 -17.60
N ARG A 113 13.57 -17.07 -17.57
CA ARG A 113 13.43 -16.15 -18.71
C ARG A 113 14.19 -14.85 -18.54
N LEU A 114 14.43 -14.41 -17.31
CA LEU A 114 15.14 -13.19 -16.99
C LEU A 114 16.52 -13.11 -17.67
N PRO A 115 17.32 -14.18 -17.78
CA PRO A 115 18.60 -14.14 -18.49
C PRO A 115 18.48 -13.93 -20.02
N LEU A 116 17.28 -14.16 -20.58
CA LEU A 116 17.00 -14.00 -22.00
C LEU A 116 16.47 -12.59 -22.33
N ALA A 117 16.09 -11.80 -21.33
CA ALA A 117 15.57 -10.45 -21.50
C ALA A 117 16.72 -9.46 -21.72
N SER A 118 16.58 -8.61 -22.73
CA SER A 118 17.60 -7.61 -23.09
C SER A 118 17.02 -6.21 -23.31
N THR A 119 15.73 -6.13 -23.62
CA THR A 119 15.01 -4.88 -23.89
C THR A 119 13.98 -4.58 -22.81
N ALA A 120 13.54 -3.32 -22.74
CA ALA A 120 12.48 -2.90 -21.81
C ALA A 120 11.18 -3.71 -22.03
N ASP A 121 10.85 -4.01 -23.28
CA ASP A 121 9.65 -4.79 -23.63
C ASP A 121 9.77 -6.25 -23.17
N ASP A 122 10.98 -6.83 -23.22
CA ASP A 122 11.21 -8.17 -22.67
C ASP A 122 10.92 -8.19 -21.17
N TYR A 123 11.38 -7.18 -20.42
CA TYR A 123 11.11 -7.07 -18.99
C TYR A 123 9.63 -6.81 -18.68
N ASP A 124 8.91 -6.01 -19.48
CA ASP A 124 7.45 -5.86 -19.34
C ASP A 124 6.72 -7.20 -19.54
N GLY A 125 7.19 -8.00 -20.50
CA GLY A 125 6.72 -9.36 -20.73
C GLY A 125 6.92 -10.31 -19.55
N LEU A 126 7.77 -9.97 -18.58
CA LEU A 126 8.03 -10.74 -17.37
C LEU A 126 7.21 -10.31 -16.16
N LEU A 127 6.31 -9.33 -16.28
CA LEU A 127 5.46 -8.92 -15.16
C LEU A 127 4.47 -10.02 -14.74
N PRO A 128 4.06 -10.10 -13.45
CA PRO A 128 3.23 -11.19 -12.95
C PRO A 128 1.98 -11.47 -13.79
N TRP A 129 1.21 -10.43 -14.14
CA TRP A 129 -0.03 -10.58 -14.91
C TRP A 129 0.16 -11.02 -16.37
N LYS A 130 1.39 -10.96 -16.91
CA LYS A 130 1.75 -11.45 -18.25
C LYS A 130 2.13 -12.93 -18.26
N MET A 131 2.33 -13.55 -17.09
CA MET A 131 2.63 -14.96 -16.97
C MET A 131 1.54 -15.83 -17.65
N PRO A 132 1.92 -16.82 -18.49
CA PRO A 132 0.97 -17.68 -19.19
C PRO A 132 0.02 -18.40 -18.23
N VAL A 133 -1.28 -18.40 -18.55
CA VAL A 133 -2.34 -18.90 -17.65
C VAL A 133 -2.13 -20.37 -17.25
N ASN A 134 -1.62 -21.20 -18.17
CA ASN A 134 -1.34 -22.61 -17.93
C ASN A 134 -0.17 -22.86 -16.95
N LEU A 135 0.61 -21.82 -16.63
CA LEU A 135 1.73 -21.89 -15.69
C LEU A 135 1.40 -21.23 -14.34
N ARG A 136 0.30 -20.46 -14.25
CA ARG A 136 -0.10 -19.74 -13.02
C ARG A 136 -0.39 -20.68 -11.85
#